data_AF-Q9BKU6-F1
#
_entry.id   AF-Q9BKU6-F1
#
_cell.length_a   1.000
_cell.length_b   1.000
_cell.length_c   1.000
_cell.angle_alpha   90.00
_cell.angle_beta   90.00
_cell.angle_gamma   90.00
#
_symmetry.space_group_name_H-M   'P 1'
#
loop_
_entity.id
_entity.type
_entity.pdbx_description
1 polymer ?
#
loop_
_entity_poly.entity_id
_entity_poly.type
_entity_poly.pdbx_seq_one_letter_code
_entity_poly.pdbx_strand_id
1 'polypeptide(L)'
;MRVFHLNKNQHYCPTVNVERLWSLVPQEVRDKATGGKSPVIDCTKLGYFKVLGKGLLPETPLIVKARFFSHEAEQKIKKAGGACVLVA
;
A
#
# COMPACT_ATOMS: atom_id res chain seq x y z
N MET A 1 0.92 -2.15 31.59
CA MET A 1 -0.49 -1.72 31.64
C MET A 1 -1.38 -2.90 31.25
N ARG A 2 -2.42 -3.24 32.03
CA ARG A 2 -3.30 -4.39 31.74
C ARG A 2 -4.56 -3.89 31.04
N VAL A 3 -4.98 -4.57 29.97
CA VAL A 3 -6.26 -4.32 29.27
C VAL A 3 -7.20 -5.47 29.59
N PHE A 4 -8.28 -5.19 30.33
CA PHE A 4 -9.35 -6.15 30.57
C PHE A 4 -10.27 -6.23 29.35
N HIS A 5 -10.80 -7.42 29.05
CA HIS A 5 -11.72 -7.64 27.91
C HIS A 5 -11.13 -7.22 26.55
N LEU A 6 -9.89 -7.64 26.28
CA LEU A 6 -9.17 -7.27 25.05
C LEU A 6 -9.84 -7.86 23.79
N ASN A 7 -10.39 -6.97 22.95
CA ASN A 7 -10.94 -7.32 21.65
C ASN A 7 -9.86 -7.26 20.56
N LYS A 8 -9.30 -8.43 20.22
CA LYS A 8 -8.20 -8.54 19.23
C LYS A 8 -8.55 -7.96 17.85
N ASN A 9 -9.81 -8.03 17.43
CA ASN A 9 -10.26 -7.54 16.13
C ASN A 9 -10.09 -6.02 15.97
N GLN A 10 -10.19 -5.25 17.05
CA GLN A 10 -9.99 -3.79 17.02
C GLN A 10 -8.53 -3.40 16.73
N HIS A 11 -7.59 -4.29 17.06
CA HIS A 11 -6.16 -4.11 16.84
C HIS A 11 -5.66 -4.81 15.57
N TYR A 12 -6.54 -5.46 14.80
CA TYR A 12 -6.16 -6.15 13.58
C TYR A 12 -5.75 -5.13 12.51
N CYS A 13 -4.45 -5.05 12.25
CA CYS A 13 -3.86 -4.12 11.29
C CYS A 13 -2.66 -4.78 10.58
N PRO A 14 -2.92 -5.71 9.65
CA PRO A 14 -1.86 -6.32 8.84
C PRO A 14 -1.13 -5.26 8.00
N THR A 15 0.19 -5.31 7.99
CA THR A 15 1.07 -4.30 7.37
C THR A 15 1.77 -4.83 6.13
N VAL A 16 1.97 -3.96 5.14
CA VAL A 16 2.80 -4.21 3.95
C VAL A 16 3.83 -3.09 3.78
N ASN A 17 5.02 -3.42 3.30
CA ASN A 17 6.06 -2.43 3.00
C ASN A 17 6.02 -2.00 1.53
N VAL A 18 6.47 -0.78 1.27
CA VAL A 18 6.54 -0.20 -0.09
C VAL A 18 7.34 -1.09 -1.06
N GLU A 19 8.43 -1.72 -0.61
CA GLU A 19 9.23 -2.68 -1.40
C GLU A 19 8.40 -3.79 -2.05
N ARG A 20 7.39 -4.29 -1.32
CA ARG A 20 6.61 -5.45 -1.75
C ARG A 20 5.43 -5.06 -2.66
N LEU A 21 5.11 -3.77 -2.77
CA LEU A 21 3.95 -3.31 -3.54
C LEU A 21 4.05 -3.69 -5.01
N TRP A 22 5.23 -3.53 -5.62
CA TRP A 22 5.41 -3.86 -7.03
C TRP A 22 5.15 -5.35 -7.31
N SER A 23 5.62 -6.22 -6.41
CA SER A 23 5.42 -7.67 -6.49
C SER A 23 3.94 -8.10 -6.43
N LEU A 24 3.07 -7.31 -5.82
CA LEU A 24 1.64 -7.60 -5.71
C LEU A 24 0.86 -7.33 -7.00
N VAL A 25 1.44 -6.58 -7.95
CA VAL A 25 0.82 -6.30 -9.25
C VAL A 25 0.98 -7.52 -10.16
N PRO A 26 -0.10 -8.10 -10.71
CA PRO A 26 -0.03 -9.16 -11.72
C PRO A 26 0.72 -8.69 -12.98
N GLN A 27 1.43 -9.58 -13.66
CA GLN A 27 2.23 -9.24 -14.84
C GLN A 27 1.40 -8.54 -15.94
N GLU A 28 0.20 -9.04 -16.21
CA GLU A 28 -0.72 -8.44 -17.20
C GLU A 28 -1.05 -6.96 -16.95
N VAL A 29 -1.11 -6.57 -15.67
CA VAL A 29 -1.40 -5.18 -15.26
C VAL A 29 -0.14 -4.33 -15.35
N ARG A 30 1.04 -4.93 -15.16
CA ARG A 30 2.33 -4.25 -15.35
C ARG A 30 2.56 -3.93 -16.82
N ASP A 31 2.26 -4.87 -17.72
CA ASP A 31 2.47 -4.68 -19.16
C ASP A 31 1.53 -3.60 -19.74
N LYS A 32 0.31 -3.52 -19.21
CA LYS A 32 -0.69 -2.51 -19.56
C LYS A 32 -0.43 -1.12 -18.95
N ALA A 33 0.53 -1.00 -18.02
CA ALA A 33 0.90 0.28 -17.42
C ALA A 33 1.69 1.20 -18.37
N THR A 34 2.08 0.67 -19.53
CA THR A 34 2.79 1.41 -20.58
C THR A 34 1.81 2.35 -21.30
N GLY A 35 1.99 3.67 -21.17
CA GLY A 35 1.17 4.67 -21.87
C GLY A 35 0.32 5.60 -20.97
N GLY A 36 0.76 5.90 -19.76
CA GLY A 36 0.13 6.91 -18.89
C GLY A 36 -1.00 6.37 -17.98
N LYS A 37 -1.24 5.06 -17.98
CA LYS A 37 -2.16 4.40 -17.07
C LYS A 37 -1.39 3.79 -15.90
N SER A 38 -1.49 4.38 -14.71
CA SER A 38 -0.86 3.82 -13.51
C SER A 38 -1.64 2.61 -12.98
N PRO A 39 -0.96 1.52 -12.59
CA PRO A 39 -1.61 0.38 -11.96
C PRO A 39 -2.19 0.79 -10.60
N VAL A 40 -3.38 0.28 -10.32
CA VAL A 40 -4.08 0.48 -9.05
C VAL A 40 -3.92 -0.77 -8.20
N ILE A 41 -3.27 -0.63 -7.04
CA ILE A 41 -3.16 -1.69 -6.04
C ILE A 41 -4.18 -1.46 -4.95
N ASP A 42 -5.00 -2.48 -4.70
CA ASP A 42 -5.94 -2.49 -3.59
C ASP A 42 -5.39 -3.37 -2.46
N CYS A 43 -4.73 -2.75 -1.48
CA CYS A 43 -4.12 -3.45 -0.37
C CYS A 43 -5.16 -4.09 0.55
N THR A 44 -6.37 -3.52 0.68
CA THR A 44 -7.40 -4.06 1.58
C THR A 44 -7.94 -5.38 1.07
N LYS A 45 -8.13 -5.51 -0.26
CA LYS A 45 -8.50 -6.77 -0.92
C LYS A 45 -7.45 -7.86 -0.76
N LEU A 46 -6.18 -7.46 -0.66
CA LEU A 46 -5.05 -8.37 -0.42
C LEU A 46 -4.86 -8.68 1.08
N GLY A 47 -5.73 -8.17 1.95
CA GLY A 47 -5.67 -8.41 3.39
C GLY A 47 -4.66 -7.55 4.13
N TYR A 48 -4.22 -6.41 3.56
CA TYR A 48 -3.33 -5.45 4.22
C TYR A 48 -4.06 -4.14 4.50
N PHE A 49 -3.93 -3.63 5.73
CA PHE A 49 -4.61 -2.42 6.17
C PHE A 49 -3.68 -1.22 6.23
N LYS A 50 -2.38 -1.43 6.52
CA LYS A 50 -1.40 -0.36 6.66
C LYS A 50 -0.21 -0.53 5.74
N VAL A 51 0.16 0.53 5.02
CA VAL A 51 1.37 0.58 4.20
C VAL A 51 2.48 1.30 4.96
N LEU A 52 3.66 0.69 5.03
CA LEU A 52 4.84 1.16 5.74
C LEU A 52 5.98 1.47 4.76
N GLY A 53 6.81 2.46 5.10
CA GLY A 53 7.81 3.04 4.21
C GLY A 53 9.08 2.22 3.97
N LYS A 54 9.23 0.99 4.47
CA LYS A 54 10.49 0.25 4.32
C LYS A 54 10.80 -0.09 2.85
N GLY A 55 12.07 0.08 2.47
CA GLY A 55 12.62 -0.29 1.18
C GLY A 55 12.48 0.78 0.10
N LEU A 56 12.69 0.35 -1.15
CA LEU A 56 12.68 1.20 -2.35
C LEU A 56 11.50 0.83 -3.23
N LEU A 57 10.82 1.84 -3.76
CA LEU A 57 9.82 1.68 -4.81
C LEU A 57 10.50 1.96 -6.15
N PRO A 58 10.20 1.21 -7.23
CA PRO A 58 10.58 1.63 -8.57
C PRO A 58 9.98 3.01 -8.91
N GLU A 59 10.63 3.76 -9.80
CA GLU A 59 10.19 5.09 -10.23
C GLU A 59 8.89 5.07 -11.07
N THR A 60 8.32 3.89 -11.30
CA THR A 60 7.03 3.73 -11.97
C THR A 60 5.88 4.24 -11.09
N PRO A 61 5.01 5.12 -11.63
CA PRO A 61 3.91 5.71 -10.87
C PRO A 61 2.84 4.66 -10.52
N LEU A 62 2.46 4.61 -9.25
CA LEU A 62 1.58 3.59 -8.69
C LEU A 62 0.48 4.22 -7.82
N ILE A 63 -0.77 3.77 -7.99
CA ILE A 63 -1.89 4.22 -7.15
C ILE A 63 -2.15 3.15 -6.09
N VAL A 64 -2.03 3.50 -4.81
CA VAL A 64 -2.20 2.56 -3.69
C VAL A 64 -3.45 2.91 -2.91
N LYS A 65 -4.33 1.93 -2.74
CA LYS A 65 -5.53 2.00 -1.89
C LYS A 65 -5.28 1.23 -0.60
N ALA A 66 -5.36 1.89 0.54
CA ALA A 66 -5.23 1.26 1.86
C ALA A 66 -5.97 2.05 2.94
N ARG A 67 -6.14 1.46 4.13
CA ARG A 67 -6.79 2.14 5.27
C ARG A 67 -5.85 3.14 5.94
N PHE A 68 -4.58 2.78 6.05
CA PHE A 68 -3.56 3.59 6.71
C PHE A 68 -2.25 3.62 5.91
N PHE A 69 -1.56 4.75 5.97
CA PHE A 69 -0.23 4.94 5.42
C PHE A 69 0.70 5.50 6.49
N SER A 70 1.98 5.11 6.49
CA SER A 70 3.00 5.86 7.21
C SER A 70 3.40 7.11 6.42
N HIS A 71 3.85 8.15 7.12
CA HIS A 71 4.29 9.39 6.48
C HIS A 71 5.40 9.14 5.44
N GLU A 72 6.38 8.30 5.77
CA GLU A 72 7.44 7.91 4.86
C GLU A 72 6.92 7.15 3.62
N ALA A 73 5.89 6.30 3.79
CA ALA A 73 5.30 5.58 2.66
C ALA A 73 4.62 6.55 1.69
N GLU A 74 3.85 7.51 2.20
CA GLU A 74 3.22 8.53 1.36
C GLU A 74 4.26 9.36 0.60
N GLN A 75 5.32 9.79 1.27
CA GLN A 75 6.39 10.54 0.62
C GLN A 75 7.04 9.74 -0.50
N LYS A 76 7.35 8.46 -0.29
CA LYS A 76 7.96 7.61 -1.32
C LYS A 76 7.02 7.38 -2.51
N ILE A 77 5.74 7.12 -2.26
CA ILE A 77 4.74 6.90 -3.33
C ILE A 77 4.55 8.19 -4.14
N LYS A 78 4.44 9.35 -3.48
CA LYS A 78 4.33 10.65 -4.16
C LYS A 78 5.59 10.99 -4.97
N LYS A 79 6.79 10.70 -4.44
CA LYS A 79 8.07 10.89 -5.15
C LYS A 79 8.17 10.05 -6.43
N ALA A 80 7.62 8.84 -6.43
CA ALA A 80 7.54 7.98 -7.62
C ALA A 80 6.43 8.42 -8.61
N GLY A 81 5.76 9.56 -8.40
CA GLY A 81 4.66 10.02 -9.25
C GLY A 81 3.34 9.28 -9.02
N GLY A 82 3.23 8.52 -7.93
CA GLY A 82 2.03 7.79 -7.55
C GLY A 82 1.07 8.58 -6.65
N ALA A 83 -0.02 7.93 -6.23
CA ALA A 83 -1.03 8.51 -5.34
C ALA A 83 -1.43 7.52 -4.24
N CYS A 84 -1.64 8.04 -3.02
CA CYS A 84 -2.19 7.28 -1.89
C CYS A 84 -3.68 7.61 -1.76
N VAL A 85 -4.53 6.59 -1.75
CA VAL A 85 -5.98 6.71 -1.63
C VAL A 85 -6.41 6.00 -0.35
N LEU A 86 -7.07 6.74 0.55
CA LEU A 86 -7.62 6.19 1.77
C LEU A 86 -8.93 5.46 1.46
N VAL A 87 -9.07 4.23 1.98
CA VAL A 87 -10.25 3.38 1.83
C VAL A 87 -10.66 2.83 3.20
N ALA A 88 -11.96 2.66 3.42
CA ALA A 88 -12.52 2.16 4.68
C ALA A 88 -12.23 0.68 4.94
#